data_AF-A0A2Z1UF79-F1
#
_entry.id   AF-A0A2Z1UF79-F1
#
_cell.length_a   1.000
_cell.length_b   1.000
_cell.length_c   1.000
_cell.angle_alpha   90.00
_cell.angle_beta   90.00
_cell.angle_gamma   90.00
#
_symmetry.space_group_name_H-M   'P 1'
#
loop_
_entity.id
_entity.type
_entity.pdbx_description
1 polymer ?
#
loop_
_entity_poly.entity_id
_entity_poly.type
_entity_poly.pdbx_seq_one_letter_code
_entity_poly.pdbx_strand_id
1 'polypeptide(L)' 'QVKEGLYPRRILYMEIRGQGVIPLTRTDEKFFTPREIEQKAAELAYFLRVPIEVF' A
#
# COMPACT_ATOMS: atom_id res chain seq x y z
N GLN A 1 16.54 8.14 -1.18
CA GLN A 1 16.03 9.45 -0.74
C GLN A 1 14.57 9.52 -1.15
N VAL A 2 13.65 9.23 -0.23
CA VAL A 2 12.21 9.33 -0.49
C VAL A 2 11.86 10.81 -0.40
N LYS A 3 11.42 11.41 -1.51
CA LYS A 3 10.88 12.78 -1.51
C LYS A 3 9.47 12.71 -0.92
N GLU A 4 9.35 12.99 0.38
CA GLU A 4 8.07 13.34 1.02
C GLU A 4 7.56 14.66 0.41
N GLY A 5 6.97 14.57 -0.78
CA GLY A 5 6.02 15.59 -1.22
C GLY A 5 4.79 15.52 -0.32
N LEU A 6 4.24 16.68 0.05
CA LEU A 6 3.00 16.80 0.80
C LEU A 6 1.86 16.03 0.09
N TYR A 7 1.54 14.82 0.55
CA TYR A 7 0.36 14.08 0.09
C TYR A 7 -0.56 13.82 1.29
N PRO A 8 -1.68 14.57 1.43
CA PRO A 8 -2.70 14.27 2.44
C PRO A 8 -3.51 13.01 2.09
N ARG A 9 -3.17 12.31 1.00
CA ARG A 9 -3.86 11.12 0.49
C ARG A 9 -2.91 9.94 0.44
N ARG A 10 -2.94 9.09 1.46
CA ARG A 10 -2.18 7.83 1.46
C ARG A 10 -3.07 6.73 0.88
N ILE A 11 -2.82 6.41 -0.39
CA ILE A 11 -3.51 5.38 -1.15
C ILE A 11 -2.50 4.26 -1.41
N LEU A 12 -2.90 3.01 -1.16
CA LEU A 12 -2.09 1.82 -1.40
C LEU A 12 -2.31 1.31 -2.83
N TYR A 13 -1.22 1.02 -3.52
CA TYR A 13 -1.22 0.41 -4.85
C TYR A 13 -0.39 -0.86 -4.86
N MET A 14 -0.79 -1.84 -5.67
CA MET A 14 0.02 -2.99 -6.03
C MET A 14 0.54 -2.80 -7.45
N GLU A 15 1.85 -2.87 -7.64
CA GLU A 15 2.42 -2.94 -8.98
C GLU A 15 2.53 -4.40 -9.42
N ILE A 16 1.89 -4.75 -10.53
CA ILE A 16 1.99 -6.08 -11.13
C ILE A 16 2.74 -5.93 -12.45
N ARG A 17 3.83 -6.69 -12.60
CA ARG A 17 4.65 -6.69 -13.83
C ARG A 17 3.77 -7.00 -15.04
N GLY A 18 3.80 -6.12 -16.03
CA GLY A 18 3.02 -6.25 -17.28
C GLY A 18 1.54 -5.84 -17.17
N GLN A 19 1.05 -5.46 -15.99
CA GLN A 19 -0.36 -5.08 -15.76
C GLN A 19 -0.51 -3.67 -15.17
N GLY A 20 0.57 -3.09 -14.64
CA GLY A 20 0.59 -1.73 -14.10
C GLY A 20 0.17 -1.67 -12.63
N VAL A 21 -0.16 -0.47 -12.15
CA VAL A 21 -0.55 -0.24 -10.75
C VAL A 21 -2.05 -0.46 -10.54
N ILE A 22 -2.41 -1.27 -9.54
CA ILE A 22 -3.79 -1.57 -9.16
C ILE A 22 -4.04 -0.95 -7.78
N PRO A 23 -5.06 -0.08 -7.61
CA PRO A 23 -5.38 0.46 -6.30
C PRO A 23 -5.90 -0.66 -5.39
N LEU A 24 -5.33 -0.76 -4.18
CA LEU A 24 -5.77 -1.69 -3.14
C LEU A 24 -6.73 -1.04 -2.13
N THR A 25 -7.06 0.22 -2.36
CA THR A 25 -7.98 1.00 -1.53
C THR A 25 -9.31 1.12 -2.26
N ARG A 26 -10.42 0.97 -1.54
CA ARG A 26 -11.73 1.26 -2.13
C ARG A 26 -11.86 2.75 -2.39
N THR A 27 -12.61 3.13 -3.43
CA THR A 27 -12.77 4.52 -3.89
C THR A 27 -13.41 5.45 -2.84
N ASP A 28 -14.07 4.87 -1.83
CA ASP A 28 -14.76 5.52 -0.72
C ASP A 28 -14.04 5.43 0.64
N GLU A 29 -12.89 4.73 0.72
CA GLU A 29 -12.11 4.62 1.96
C GLU A 29 -11.41 5.95 2.30
N LYS A 30 -11.50 6.36 3.57
CA LYS A 30 -10.73 7.48 4.14
C LYS A 30 -9.23 7.25 3.98
N PHE A 31 -8.47 8.34 3.89
CA PHE A 31 -7.01 8.32 3.84
C PHE A 31 -6.43 7.50 5.01
N PHE A 32 -5.54 6.55 4.69
CA PHE A 32 -4.97 5.67 5.70
C PHE A 32 -3.96 6.38 6.59
N THR A 33 -4.03 6.09 7.87
CA THR A 33 -2.95 6.34 8.83
C THR A 33 -1.77 5.39 8.55
N PRO A 34 -0.53 5.72 8.98
CA PRO A 34 0.62 4.84 8.77
C PRO A 34 0.38 3.41 9.29
N ARG A 35 -0.24 3.27 10.47
CA ARG A 35 -0.56 1.97 11.05
C ARG A 35 -1.52 1.13 10.21
N GLU A 36 -2.53 1.77 9.61
CA GLU A 36 -3.48 1.05 8.74
C GLU A 36 -2.79 0.58 7.45
N ILE A 37 -1.84 1.35 6.92
CA ILE A 37 -1.02 0.93 5.77
C ILE A 37 -0.19 -0.30 6.12
N GLU A 38 0.47 -0.28 7.28
CA GLU A 38 1.27 -1.42 7.78
C GLU A 38 0.40 -2.66 7.96
N GLN A 39 -0.78 -2.52 8.56
CA GLN A 39 -1.73 -3.63 8.76
C GLN A 39 -2.20 -4.22 7.44
N LYS A 40 -2.64 -3.38 6.49
CA LYS A 40 -3.06 -3.87 5.16
C LYS A 40 -1.90 -4.53 4.40
N ALA A 41 -0.68 -3.98 4.48
CA ALA A 41 0.50 -4.59 3.88
C ALA A 41 0.78 -5.98 4.48
N ALA A 42 0.65 -6.13 5.81
CA ALA A 42 0.81 -7.40 6.50
C ALA A 42 -0.23 -8.44 6.09
N GLU A 43 -1.50 -8.05 6.01
CA GLU A 43 -2.59 -8.92 5.55
C GLU A 43 -2.36 -9.40 4.12
N LEU A 44 -1.97 -8.50 3.21
CA LEU A 44 -1.71 -8.82 1.82
C LEU A 44 -0.54 -9.80 1.66
N ALA A 45 0.55 -9.56 2.38
CA ALA A 45 1.71 -10.45 2.34
C ALA A 45 1.40 -11.83 2.91
N TYR A 46 0.62 -11.90 4.00
CA TYR A 46 0.13 -13.15 4.55
C TYR A 46 -0.73 -13.92 3.53
N PHE A 47 -1.67 -13.25 2.86
CA PHE A 47 -2.53 -13.85 1.84
C PHE A 47 -1.71 -14.39 0.66
N LEU A 48 -0.75 -13.62 0.17
CA LEU A 48 0.10 -13.99 -0.97
C LEU A 48 1.23 -14.95 -0.60
N ARG A 49 1.46 -15.21 0.70
CA ARG A 49 2.57 -16.03 1.22
C ARG A 49 3.94 -15.52 0.80
N VAL A 50 4.09 -14.19 0.77
CA VAL A 50 5.37 -13.52 0.46
C VAL A 50 5.92 -12.86 1.72
N PRO A 51 7.25 -12.86 1.91
CA PRO A 51 7.87 -12.11 3.01
C PRO A 51 7.71 -10.61 2.79
N ILE A 52 7.62 -9.85 3.88
CA ILE A 52 7.63 -8.38 3.85
C ILE A 52 9.03 -7.90 4.18
N GLU A 53 9.59 -7.08 3.31
CA GLU A 53 10.81 -6.34 3.60
C GLU A 53 10.43 -5.02 4.27
N VAL A 54 10.97 -4.78 5.46
CA VAL A 54 10.85 -3.50 6.18
C VAL A 54 12.23 -2.86 6.17
N PHE A 55 12.35 -1.68 5.54
CA PHE A 55 13.60 -0.91 5.45
C PHE A 55 13.60 0.25 6.43
#